data_AF-A0A9E5AGX7-F1
#
_entry.id   AF-A0A9E5AGX7-F1
#
_cell.length_a   1.000
_cell.length_b   1.000
_cell.length_c   1.000
_cell.angle_alpha   90.00
_cell.angle_beta   90.00
_cell.angle_gamma   90.00
#
_symmetry.space_group_name_H-M   'P 1'
#
loop_
_entity.id
_entity.type
_entity.pdbx_description
1 polymer ?
#
loop_
_entity_poly.entity_id
_entity_poly.type
_entity_poly.pdbx_seq_one_letter_code
_entity_poly.pdbx_strand_id
1 'polypeptide(L)'
;MAGVLLILVGPAGAGKTTLARRLIDARPDQRGFSVSHTTRPIRSGETHGKDYFFVARDAFLDLRERGGFAESACVHDNYYGTSKAEIAKLTTVGRDIIFDIDIEGALNLWRQYPDSARLVFILPPSWTALVQRLRDRGSETEETLRRRLRTARRELVAVLDSSAPWHVVRNDDIAAATAQLEALLDGSHQLESADSKAALHSLMRGANSDPLASD
;
A
#
# COMPACT_ATOMS: atom_id res chain seq x y z
N MET A 1 19.81 -0.31 15.62
CA MET A 1 18.89 -1.41 15.23
C MET A 1 18.63 -1.27 13.74
N ALA A 2 18.38 -2.38 13.02
CA ALA A 2 17.93 -2.30 11.63
C ALA A 2 16.51 -1.72 11.61
N GLY A 3 16.20 -0.85 10.65
CA GLY A 3 14.87 -0.24 10.53
C GLY A 3 13.79 -1.23 10.10
N VAL A 4 12.53 -0.89 10.35
CA VAL A 4 11.36 -1.68 9.95
C VAL A 4 10.92 -1.32 8.54
N LEU A 5 10.52 -2.30 7.74
CA LEU A 5 9.86 -2.09 6.46
C LEU A 5 8.34 -2.21 6.66
N LEU A 6 7.67 -1.07 6.87
CA LEU A 6 6.22 -1.02 7.04
C LEU A 6 5.54 -0.94 5.67
N ILE A 7 4.92 -2.05 5.26
CA ILE A 7 4.36 -2.19 3.91
C ILE A 7 2.84 -2.00 4.00
N LEU A 8 2.36 -0.85 3.54
CA LEU A 8 0.94 -0.52 3.53
C LEU A 8 0.32 -0.98 2.20
N VAL A 9 -0.69 -1.83 2.32
CA VAL A 9 -1.48 -2.39 1.21
C VAL A 9 -2.95 -2.14 1.49
N GLY A 10 -3.79 -2.14 0.45
CA GLY A 10 -5.23 -1.97 0.59
C GLY A 10 -5.82 -1.15 -0.53
N PRO A 11 -7.15 -1.05 -0.58
CA PRO A 11 -7.82 -0.52 -1.76
C PRO A 11 -7.50 0.96 -2.00
N ALA A 12 -7.59 1.38 -3.26
CA ALA A 12 -7.51 2.79 -3.60
C ALA A 12 -8.59 3.57 -2.84
N GLY A 13 -8.23 4.62 -2.11
CA GLY A 13 -9.16 5.34 -1.23
C GLY A 13 -9.20 4.87 0.22
N ALA A 14 -8.44 3.82 0.59
CA ALA A 14 -8.29 3.38 1.97
C ALA A 14 -7.55 4.38 2.87
N GLY A 15 -6.80 5.35 2.30
CA GLY A 15 -6.09 6.40 3.04
C GLY A 15 -4.62 6.11 3.36
N LYS A 16 -4.02 5.10 2.70
CA LYS A 16 -2.62 4.67 2.88
C LYS A 16 -1.61 5.83 2.82
N THR A 17 -1.64 6.61 1.75
CA THR A 17 -0.74 7.76 1.56
C THR A 17 -0.89 8.80 2.68
N THR A 18 -2.10 9.04 3.18
CA THR A 18 -2.35 9.97 4.30
C THR A 18 -1.74 9.44 5.60
N LEU A 19 -1.92 8.14 5.88
CA LEU A 19 -1.31 7.49 7.05
C LEU A 19 0.21 7.49 6.96
N ALA A 20 0.78 7.15 5.80
CA ALA A 20 2.22 7.16 5.57
C ALA A 20 2.83 8.54 5.83
N ARG A 21 2.21 9.60 5.29
CA ARG A 21 2.65 10.99 5.53
C ARG A 21 2.63 11.34 7.02
N ARG A 22 1.54 11.03 7.72
CA ARG A 22 1.44 11.27 9.17
C ARG A 22 2.54 10.57 9.97
N LEU A 23 2.84 9.31 9.65
CA LEU A 23 3.90 8.55 10.32
C LEU A 23 5.28 9.16 10.07
N ILE A 24 5.56 9.62 8.85
CA ILE A 24 6.82 10.28 8.51
C ILE A 24 6.94 11.62 9.21
N ASP A 25 5.90 12.45 9.14
CA ASP A 25 5.88 13.79 9.73
C ASP A 25 6.05 13.75 11.26
N ALA A 26 5.61 12.65 11.91
CA ALA A 26 5.80 12.45 13.34
C ALA A 26 7.27 12.19 13.74
N ARG A 27 8.08 11.57 12.88
CA ARG A 27 9.51 11.26 13.14
C ARG A 27 10.36 11.36 11.85
N PRO A 28 10.50 12.55 11.24
CA PRO A 28 11.08 12.71 9.89
C PRO A 28 12.56 12.32 9.80
N ASP A 29 13.30 12.41 10.91
CA ASP A 29 14.71 12.02 10.96
C ASP A 29 14.92 10.49 11.08
N GLN A 30 13.87 9.76 11.44
CA GLN A 30 13.89 8.31 11.69
C GLN A 30 13.13 7.53 10.62
N ARG A 31 12.34 8.19 9.76
CA ARG A 31 11.41 7.54 8.83
C ARG A 31 11.50 8.12 7.43
N GLY A 32 11.35 7.24 6.44
CA GLY A 32 11.32 7.62 5.03
C GLY A 32 10.15 6.98 4.29
N PHE A 33 9.69 7.64 3.24
CA PHE A 33 8.80 7.02 2.26
C PHE A 33 9.64 6.34 1.18
N SER A 34 9.28 5.11 0.81
CA SER A 34 9.84 4.47 -0.37
C SER A 34 9.23 5.06 -1.64
N VAL A 35 9.97 5.91 -2.33
CA VAL A 35 9.52 6.51 -3.60
C VAL A 35 9.68 5.50 -4.73
N SER A 36 8.57 4.87 -5.13
CA SER A 36 8.57 3.92 -6.25
C SER A 36 8.67 4.63 -7.61
N HIS A 37 9.13 3.91 -8.62
CA HIS A 37 9.06 4.32 -10.02
C HIS A 37 7.68 4.00 -10.58
N THR A 38 7.18 4.80 -11.51
CA THR A 38 5.97 4.48 -12.25
C THR A 38 6.00 4.97 -13.69
N THR A 39 5.34 4.24 -14.58
CA THR A 39 5.13 4.66 -15.98
C THR A 39 3.85 5.44 -16.20
N ARG A 40 3.01 5.61 -15.16
CA ARG A 40 1.79 6.40 -15.32
C ARG A 40 2.12 7.88 -15.43
N PRO A 41 1.27 8.68 -16.11
CA PRO A 41 1.37 10.12 -16.06
C PRO A 41 1.23 10.66 -14.62
N ILE A 42 1.97 11.73 -14.34
CA ILE A 42 1.85 12.53 -13.12
C ILE A 42 0.44 13.14 -13.03
N ARG A 43 -0.16 13.15 -11.83
CA ARG A 43 -1.46 13.79 -11.58
C ARG A 43 -1.26 15.18 -10.98
N SER A 44 -2.32 15.99 -11.01
CA SER A 44 -2.34 17.30 -10.34
C SER A 44 -2.01 17.16 -8.86
N GLY A 45 -1.06 17.95 -8.37
CA GLY A 45 -0.61 17.95 -6.98
C GLY A 45 0.49 16.93 -6.64
N GLU A 46 0.91 16.08 -7.58
CA GLU A 46 2.04 15.16 -7.38
C GLU A 46 3.36 15.79 -7.82
N THR A 47 4.46 15.32 -7.21
CA THR A 47 5.82 15.82 -7.46
C THR A 47 6.77 14.65 -7.77
N HIS A 48 7.52 14.75 -8.87
CA HIS A 48 8.54 13.78 -9.26
C HIS A 48 9.64 13.68 -8.19
N GLY A 49 10.03 12.46 -7.84
CA GLY A 49 11.03 12.18 -6.80
C GLY A 49 10.53 12.35 -5.36
N LYS A 50 9.25 12.70 -5.19
CA LYS A 50 8.58 12.77 -3.88
C LYS A 50 7.42 11.78 -3.78
N ASP A 51 6.48 11.84 -4.72
CA ASP A 51 5.36 10.90 -4.74
C ASP A 51 5.72 9.64 -5.53
N TYR A 52 6.34 9.82 -6.70
CA TYR A 52 6.92 8.75 -7.53
C TYR A 52 8.10 9.28 -8.36
N PHE A 53 8.98 8.38 -8.79
CA PHE A 53 9.81 8.62 -9.97
C PHE A 53 9.00 8.30 -11.22
N PHE A 54 8.40 9.34 -11.80
CA PHE A 54 7.69 9.23 -13.08
C PHE A 54 8.68 9.05 -14.22
N VAL A 55 8.66 7.88 -14.86
CA VAL A 55 9.63 7.48 -15.89
C VAL A 55 8.92 7.00 -17.16
N ALA A 56 9.62 7.09 -18.30
CA ALA A 56 9.13 6.48 -19.53
C ALA A 56 9.05 4.95 -19.41
N ARG A 57 8.14 4.33 -20.17
CA ARG A 57 7.95 2.87 -20.16
C ARG A 57 9.23 2.13 -20.50
N ASP A 58 9.95 2.55 -21.54
CA ASP A 58 11.19 1.89 -21.96
C ASP A 58 12.28 1.97 -20.89
N ALA A 59 12.44 3.14 -20.25
CA ALA A 59 13.38 3.31 -19.15
C ALA A 59 13.04 2.43 -17.93
N PHE A 60 11.75 2.23 -17.65
CA PHE A 60 11.32 1.30 -16.60
C PHE A 60 11.68 -0.14 -16.97
N LEU A 61 11.38 -0.57 -18.20
CA LEU A 61 11.65 -1.92 -18.68
C LEU A 61 13.15 -2.22 -18.70
N ASP A 62 13.97 -1.30 -19.17
CA ASP A 62 15.44 -1.40 -19.15
C ASP A 62 15.98 -1.61 -17.72
N LEU A 63 15.48 -0.82 -16.76
CA LEU A 63 15.90 -0.96 -15.36
C LEU A 63 15.46 -2.30 -14.76
N ARG A 64 14.27 -2.78 -15.15
CA ARG A 64 13.76 -4.10 -14.75
C ARG A 64 14.59 -5.24 -15.31
N GLU A 65 14.93 -5.20 -16.60
CA GLU A 65 15.76 -6.21 -17.25
C GLU A 65 17.17 -6.30 -16.64
N ARG A 66 17.72 -5.17 -16.20
CA ARG A 66 18.98 -5.09 -15.47
C ARG A 66 18.88 -5.54 -14.00
N GLY A 67 17.71 -5.98 -13.54
CA GLY A 67 17.47 -6.43 -12.17
C GLY A 67 17.54 -5.32 -11.12
N GLY A 68 17.27 -4.06 -11.51
CA GLY A 68 17.37 -2.88 -10.65
C GLY A 68 16.23 -2.73 -9.64
N PHE A 69 15.12 -3.44 -9.83
CA PHE A 69 13.98 -3.43 -8.91
C PHE A 69 14.06 -4.54 -7.86
N ALA A 70 13.67 -4.20 -6.63
CA ALA A 70 13.42 -5.18 -5.57
C ALA A 70 12.05 -5.82 -5.74
N GLU A 71 11.09 -5.05 -6.23
CA GLU A 71 9.78 -5.51 -6.70
C GLU A 71 9.31 -4.63 -7.86
N SER A 72 8.52 -5.21 -8.76
CA SER A 72 7.81 -4.46 -9.78
C SER A 72 6.54 -5.18 -10.21
N ALA A 73 5.46 -4.44 -10.46
CA ALA A 73 4.18 -4.97 -10.88
C ALA A 73 3.57 -4.12 -12.01
N CYS A 74 2.62 -4.70 -12.74
CA CYS A 74 1.81 -3.99 -13.73
C CYS A 74 0.39 -3.83 -13.18
N VAL A 75 -0.01 -2.58 -12.93
CA VAL A 75 -1.32 -2.24 -12.36
C VAL A 75 -2.02 -1.27 -13.29
N HIS A 76 -3.17 -1.70 -13.84
CA HIS A 76 -3.96 -0.90 -14.78
C HIS A 76 -3.11 -0.34 -15.92
N ASP A 77 -2.40 -1.22 -16.63
CA ASP A 77 -1.55 -0.92 -17.80
C ASP A 77 -0.31 -0.06 -17.54
N ASN A 78 -0.06 0.30 -16.27
CA ASN A 78 1.09 1.06 -15.83
C ASN A 78 2.00 0.19 -14.96
N TYR A 79 3.31 0.34 -15.13
CA TYR A 79 4.26 -0.33 -14.25
C TYR A 79 4.53 0.51 -13.01
N TYR A 80 4.77 -0.20 -11.92
CA TYR A 80 5.22 0.34 -10.64
C TYR A 80 6.38 -0.53 -10.16
N GLY A 81 7.37 0.07 -9.51
CA GLY A 81 8.45 -0.72 -8.94
C GLY A 81 9.34 0.06 -7.99
N THR A 82 9.74 -0.61 -6.93
CA THR A 82 10.65 -0.07 -5.91
C THR A 82 12.07 -0.52 -6.20
N SER A 83 12.97 0.44 -6.42
CA SER A 83 14.34 0.11 -6.81
C SER A 83 15.14 -0.42 -5.62
N LYS A 84 16.08 -1.33 -5.88
CA LYS A 84 17.02 -1.82 -4.85
C LYS A 84 17.86 -0.67 -4.27
N ALA A 85 18.16 0.34 -5.08
CA ALA A 85 18.89 1.52 -4.65
C ALA A 85 18.12 2.32 -3.59
N GLU A 86 16.80 2.49 -3.76
CA GLU A 86 15.97 3.19 -2.77
C GLU A 86 15.89 2.42 -1.45
N ILE A 87 15.73 1.09 -1.50
CA ILE A 87 15.76 0.26 -0.27
C ILE A 87 17.14 0.33 0.40
N ALA A 88 18.23 0.24 -0.38
CA ALA A 88 19.59 0.28 0.15
C ALA A 88 19.90 1.61 0.86
N LYS A 89 19.57 2.76 0.23
CA LYS A 89 19.78 4.09 0.82
C LYS A 89 19.13 4.24 2.19
N LEU A 90 17.94 3.67 2.35
CA LEU A 90 17.12 3.86 3.53
C LEU A 90 17.47 2.84 4.63
N THR A 91 17.80 1.61 4.26
CA THR A 91 18.22 0.55 5.21
C THR A 91 19.60 0.81 5.83
N THR A 92 20.53 1.47 5.12
CA THR A 92 21.86 1.80 5.66
C THR A 92 21.85 2.79 6.82
N VAL A 93 20.76 3.55 6.99
CA VAL A 93 20.64 4.61 8.00
C VAL A 93 19.89 4.14 9.26
N GLY A 94 19.45 2.87 9.30
CA GLY A 94 18.65 2.33 10.41
C GLY A 94 17.29 3.01 10.56
N ARG A 95 16.78 3.63 9.48
CA ARG A 95 15.48 4.30 9.43
C ARG A 95 14.37 3.32 9.08
N ASP A 96 13.18 3.54 9.62
CA ASP A 96 12.00 2.82 9.17
C ASP A 96 11.58 3.32 7.78
N ILE A 97 11.11 2.39 6.96
CA ILE A 97 10.69 2.68 5.59
C ILE A 97 9.22 2.33 5.46
N ILE A 98 8.45 3.28 4.96
CA ILE A 98 7.03 3.12 4.70
C ILE A 98 6.82 2.95 3.20
N PHE A 99 6.14 1.87 2.82
CA PHE A 99 5.79 1.56 1.43
C PHE A 99 4.28 1.69 1.24
N ASP A 100 3.87 2.19 0.07
CA ASP A 100 2.48 2.20 -0.42
C ASP A 100 2.47 1.46 -1.77
N ILE A 101 2.29 0.14 -1.72
CA ILE A 101 2.42 -0.75 -2.88
C ILE A 101 1.27 -1.77 -2.93
N ASP A 102 1.18 -2.52 -4.02
CA ASP A 102 0.18 -3.58 -4.18
C ASP A 102 0.55 -4.87 -3.42
N ILE A 103 -0.37 -5.85 -3.43
CA ILE A 103 -0.17 -7.13 -2.73
C ILE A 103 1.01 -7.91 -3.27
N GLU A 104 1.23 -7.90 -4.59
CA GLU A 104 2.30 -8.70 -5.20
C GLU A 104 3.66 -8.15 -4.78
N GLY A 105 3.84 -6.84 -4.89
CA GLY A 105 5.03 -6.14 -4.42
C GLY A 105 5.26 -6.32 -2.92
N ALA A 106 4.19 -6.25 -2.12
CA ALA A 106 4.25 -6.43 -0.68
C ALA A 106 4.73 -7.83 -0.28
N LEU A 107 4.14 -8.88 -0.85
CA LEU A 107 4.54 -10.26 -0.59
C LEU A 107 5.98 -10.51 -1.07
N ASN A 108 6.40 -9.90 -2.18
CA ASN A 108 7.77 -10.02 -2.68
C ASN A 108 8.79 -9.35 -1.74
N LEU A 109 8.50 -8.16 -1.22
CA LEU A 109 9.37 -7.51 -0.24
C LEU A 109 9.40 -8.29 1.08
N TRP A 110 8.25 -8.77 1.55
CA TRP A 110 8.20 -9.57 2.77
C TRP A 110 9.02 -10.87 2.67
N ARG A 111 8.97 -11.58 1.54
CA ARG A 111 9.82 -12.78 1.33
C ARG A 111 11.32 -12.47 1.31
N GLN A 112 11.70 -11.29 0.84
CA GLN A 112 13.10 -10.85 0.79
C GLN A 112 13.62 -10.37 2.14
N TYR A 113 12.74 -9.80 2.97
CA TYR A 113 13.08 -9.20 4.26
C TYR A 113 12.16 -9.70 5.38
N PRO A 114 12.08 -11.01 5.65
CA PRO A 114 11.06 -11.58 6.54
C PRO A 114 11.15 -11.06 7.98
N ASP A 115 12.35 -10.73 8.47
CA ASP A 115 12.56 -10.26 9.84
C ASP A 115 12.20 -8.78 10.04
N SER A 116 12.39 -7.95 9.00
CA SER A 116 12.19 -6.50 9.04
C SER A 116 10.86 -6.05 8.45
N ALA A 117 10.25 -6.84 7.56
CA ALA A 117 9.01 -6.48 6.90
C ALA A 117 7.78 -6.71 7.78
N ARG A 118 6.89 -5.73 7.79
CA ARG A 118 5.57 -5.79 8.43
C ARG A 118 4.52 -5.50 7.37
N LEU A 119 3.75 -6.54 7.03
CA LEU A 119 2.66 -6.45 6.08
C LEU A 119 1.44 -5.85 6.77
N VAL A 120 0.92 -4.73 6.26
CA VAL A 120 -0.26 -4.07 6.83
C VAL A 120 -1.31 -3.83 5.75
N PHE A 121 -2.49 -4.39 5.95
CA PHE A 121 -3.66 -4.11 5.13
C PHE A 121 -4.51 -2.99 5.77
N ILE A 122 -4.60 -1.86 5.09
CA ILE A 122 -5.42 -0.72 5.49
C ILE A 122 -6.85 -0.93 5.01
N LEU A 123 -7.75 -1.10 5.97
CA LEU A 123 -9.16 -1.36 5.73
C LEU A 123 -9.97 -0.04 5.78
N PRO A 124 -10.71 0.33 4.72
CA PRO A 124 -11.66 1.44 4.80
C PRO A 124 -12.80 1.11 5.81
N PRO A 125 -13.52 2.13 6.33
CA PRO A 125 -14.57 1.91 7.34
C PRO A 125 -15.67 0.94 6.88
N SER A 126 -16.00 0.98 5.59
CA SER A 126 -16.96 0.11 4.94
C SER A 126 -16.75 0.14 3.43
N TRP A 127 -17.40 -0.79 2.72
CA TRP A 127 -17.38 -0.80 1.26
C TRP A 127 -18.04 0.46 0.68
N THR A 128 -19.19 0.86 1.22
CA THR A 128 -19.89 2.08 0.83
C THR A 128 -19.02 3.33 1.03
N ALA A 129 -18.28 3.42 2.14
CA ALA A 129 -17.36 4.51 2.39
C ALA A 129 -16.19 4.53 1.39
N LEU A 130 -15.68 3.36 0.99
CA LEU A 130 -14.66 3.24 -0.05
C LEU A 130 -15.18 3.77 -1.40
N VAL A 131 -16.36 3.34 -1.83
CA VAL A 131 -17.01 3.78 -3.07
C VAL A 131 -17.20 5.30 -3.06
N GLN A 132 -17.71 5.86 -1.95
CA GLN A 132 -17.92 7.30 -1.82
C GLN A 132 -16.60 8.07 -1.93
N ARG A 133 -15.55 7.65 -1.19
CA ARG A 133 -14.21 8.28 -1.25
C ARG A 133 -13.59 8.22 -2.64
N LEU A 134 -13.87 7.18 -3.43
CA LEU A 134 -13.42 7.09 -4.82
C LEU A 134 -14.15 8.10 -5.71
N ARG A 135 -15.48 8.22 -5.56
CA ARG A 135 -16.30 9.20 -6.30
C ARG A 135 -15.91 10.64 -5.97
N ASP A 136 -15.71 10.95 -4.69
CA ASP A 136 -15.41 12.30 -4.21
C ASP A 136 -14.07 12.85 -4.73
N ARG A 137 -13.17 11.98 -5.22
CA ARG A 137 -11.91 12.41 -5.84
C ARG A 137 -12.12 13.20 -7.15
N GLY A 138 -13.30 13.15 -7.74
CA GLY A 138 -13.68 13.96 -8.90
C GLY A 138 -12.97 13.61 -10.22
N SER A 139 -12.02 12.67 -10.20
CA SER A 139 -11.24 12.23 -11.36
C SER A 139 -11.64 10.84 -11.87
N GLU A 140 -12.72 10.25 -11.36
CA GLU A 140 -13.13 8.89 -11.69
C GLU A 140 -14.22 8.88 -12.77
N THR A 141 -13.95 8.18 -13.87
CA THR A 141 -14.99 7.72 -14.78
C THR A 141 -15.65 6.47 -14.19
N GLU A 142 -16.82 6.08 -14.68
CA GLU A 142 -17.45 4.84 -14.21
C GLU A 142 -16.58 3.61 -14.50
N GLU A 143 -15.86 3.61 -15.63
CA GLU A 143 -14.94 2.53 -15.97
C GLU A 143 -13.75 2.46 -15.00
N THR A 144 -13.14 3.59 -14.69
CA THR A 144 -12.01 3.61 -13.73
C THR A 144 -12.47 3.26 -12.32
N LEU A 145 -13.68 3.68 -11.92
CA LEU A 145 -14.30 3.29 -10.66
C LEU A 145 -14.51 1.76 -10.60
N ARG A 146 -15.13 1.16 -11.62
CA ARG A 146 -15.31 -0.31 -11.70
C ARG A 146 -13.98 -1.04 -11.60
N ARG A 147 -12.98 -0.62 -12.38
CA ARG A 147 -11.62 -1.20 -12.35
C ARG A 147 -11.03 -1.16 -10.94
N ARG A 148 -11.14 -0.03 -10.22
CA ARG A 148 -10.64 0.10 -8.84
C ARG A 148 -11.40 -0.75 -7.83
N LEU A 149 -12.73 -0.85 -7.96
CA LEU A 149 -13.55 -1.68 -7.08
C LEU A 149 -13.27 -3.18 -7.30
N ARG A 150 -13.07 -3.60 -8.55
CA ARG A 150 -12.60 -4.96 -8.86
C ARG A 150 -11.22 -5.23 -8.26
N THR A 151 -10.27 -4.29 -8.39
CA THR A 151 -8.96 -4.41 -7.72
C THR A 151 -9.09 -4.52 -6.22
N ALA A 152 -9.90 -3.66 -5.59
CA ALA A 152 -10.16 -3.70 -4.15
C ALA A 152 -10.71 -5.06 -3.69
N ARG A 153 -11.64 -5.64 -4.44
CA ARG A 153 -12.17 -6.98 -4.18
C ARG A 153 -11.08 -8.05 -4.31
N ARG A 154 -10.28 -8.02 -5.39
CA ARG A 154 -9.16 -8.96 -5.59
C ARG A 154 -8.12 -8.86 -4.47
N GLU A 155 -7.84 -7.65 -4.02
CA GLU A 155 -6.93 -7.43 -2.91
C GLU A 155 -7.45 -8.06 -1.61
N LEU A 156 -8.74 -7.91 -1.31
CA LEU A 156 -9.35 -8.55 -0.15
C LEU A 156 -9.30 -10.08 -0.22
N VAL A 157 -9.56 -10.67 -1.40
CA VAL A 157 -9.44 -12.12 -1.60
C VAL A 157 -8.02 -12.57 -1.33
N ALA A 158 -7.03 -11.89 -1.94
CA ALA A 158 -5.64 -12.28 -1.82
C ALA A 158 -5.12 -12.17 -0.37
N VAL A 159 -5.60 -11.22 0.43
CA VAL A 159 -5.27 -11.16 1.87
C VAL A 159 -5.94 -12.30 2.65
N LEU A 160 -7.22 -12.58 2.40
CA LEU A 160 -7.96 -13.64 3.09
C LEU A 160 -7.43 -15.05 2.79
N ASP A 161 -6.97 -15.28 1.55
CA ASP A 161 -6.45 -16.58 1.09
C ASP A 161 -4.95 -16.75 1.39
N SER A 162 -4.26 -15.66 1.76
CA SER A 162 -2.82 -15.65 2.02
C SER A 162 -2.48 -16.18 3.41
N SER A 163 -1.42 -16.96 3.51
CA SER A 163 -0.82 -17.38 4.79
C SER A 163 0.20 -16.39 5.35
N ALA A 164 0.46 -15.26 4.66
CA ALA A 164 1.37 -14.23 5.12
C ALA A 164 0.82 -13.52 6.38
N PRO A 165 1.69 -13.05 7.29
CA PRO A 165 1.30 -12.47 8.58
C PRO A 165 0.81 -11.02 8.42
N TRP A 166 -0.38 -10.85 7.85
CA TRP A 166 -0.99 -9.53 7.67
C TRP A 166 -1.42 -8.93 9.01
N HIS A 167 -1.09 -7.66 9.23
CA HIS A 167 -1.76 -6.83 10.22
C HIS A 167 -2.91 -6.08 9.52
N VAL A 168 -4.09 -6.04 10.13
CA VAL A 168 -5.23 -5.30 9.59
C VAL A 168 -5.44 -4.04 10.42
N VAL A 169 -5.40 -2.88 9.78
CA VAL A 169 -5.64 -1.58 10.43
C VAL A 169 -6.86 -0.93 9.80
N ARG A 170 -7.90 -0.70 10.60
CA ARG A 170 -9.11 -0.01 10.15
C ARG A 170 -8.88 1.50 10.17
N ASN A 171 -9.24 2.17 9.08
CA ASN A 171 -9.11 3.62 8.92
C ASN A 171 -10.47 4.32 8.95
N ASP A 172 -11.17 4.14 10.08
CA ASP A 172 -12.36 4.90 10.49
C ASP A 172 -12.01 6.15 11.27
N ASP A 173 -11.07 6.07 12.19
CA ASP A 173 -10.42 7.22 12.81
C ASP A 173 -8.94 7.27 12.45
N ILE A 174 -8.53 8.38 11.84
CA ILE A 174 -7.17 8.56 11.32
C ILE A 174 -6.13 8.59 12.46
N ALA A 175 -6.48 9.09 13.64
CA ALA A 175 -5.57 9.16 14.78
C ALA A 175 -5.35 7.78 15.39
N ALA A 176 -6.42 7.01 15.59
CA ALA A 176 -6.38 5.64 16.07
C ALA A 176 -5.61 4.73 15.10
N ALA A 177 -5.87 4.84 13.79
CA ALA A 177 -5.14 4.09 12.77
C ALA A 177 -3.65 4.45 12.76
N THR A 178 -3.31 5.74 12.90
CA THR A 178 -1.90 6.17 13.00
C THR A 178 -1.25 5.57 14.26
N ALA A 179 -1.91 5.61 15.41
CA ALA A 179 -1.38 5.07 16.66
C ALA A 179 -1.15 3.54 16.60
N GLN A 180 -2.01 2.79 15.91
CA GLN A 180 -1.78 1.36 15.67
C GLN A 180 -0.54 1.12 14.79
N LEU A 181 -0.35 1.92 13.74
CA LEU A 181 0.83 1.79 12.88
C LEU A 181 2.12 2.19 13.60
N GLU A 182 2.08 3.19 14.48
CA GLU A 182 3.19 3.54 15.38
C GLU A 182 3.57 2.35 16.28
N ALA A 183 2.58 1.70 16.89
CA ALA A 183 2.82 0.54 17.75
C ALA A 183 3.45 -0.64 16.98
N LEU A 184 3.08 -0.82 15.71
CA LEU A 184 3.69 -1.83 14.83
C LEU A 184 5.15 -1.51 14.48
N LEU A 185 5.47 -0.24 14.23
CA LEU A 185 6.84 0.24 14.00
C LEU A 185 7.71 0.07 15.27
N ASP A 186 7.16 0.40 16.43
CA ASP A 186 7.87 0.29 17.72
C ASP A 186 7.95 -1.16 18.25
N GLY A 187 7.37 -2.13 17.54
CA GLY A 187 7.41 -3.56 17.88
C GLY A 187 6.58 -3.96 19.11
N SER A 188 5.63 -3.12 19.51
CA SER A 188 4.83 -3.29 20.73
C SER A 188 3.49 -3.98 20.52
N HIS A 189 3.13 -4.29 19.26
CA HIS A 189 1.82 -4.84 18.91
C HIS A 189 1.85 -6.38 18.74
N GLN A 190 0.87 -7.07 19.33
CA GLN A 190 0.67 -8.52 19.16
C GLN A 190 -0.09 -8.85 17.86
N LEU A 191 0.06 -10.09 17.37
CA LEU A 191 -0.54 -10.61 16.13
C LEU A 191 -2.08 -10.56 16.13
N GLU A 192 -2.66 -10.58 14.92
CA GLU A 192 -4.09 -10.51 14.57
C GLU A 192 -5.11 -10.84 15.68
N SER A 193 -6.01 -9.89 15.96
CA SER A 193 -7.21 -10.15 16.77
C SER A 193 -8.34 -10.77 15.93
N ALA A 194 -9.25 -11.51 16.57
CA ALA A 194 -10.47 -12.02 15.91
C ALA A 194 -11.29 -10.91 15.21
N ASP A 195 -11.21 -9.68 15.72
CA ASP A 195 -11.86 -8.50 15.14
C ASP A 195 -11.32 -8.16 13.74
N SER A 196 -10.05 -8.44 13.47
CA SER A 196 -9.42 -8.15 12.18
C SER A 196 -10.00 -9.01 11.04
N LYS A 197 -10.17 -10.32 11.29
CA LYS A 197 -10.79 -11.24 10.33
C LYS A 197 -12.27 -10.92 10.12
N ALA A 198 -12.99 -10.61 11.19
CA ALA A 198 -14.39 -10.20 11.09
C ALA A 198 -14.55 -8.93 10.23
N ALA A 199 -13.64 -7.95 10.36
CA ALA A 199 -13.63 -6.73 9.58
C ALA A 199 -13.37 -6.99 8.08
N LEU A 200 -12.38 -7.82 7.74
CA LEU A 200 -12.10 -8.23 6.35
C LEU A 200 -13.32 -8.93 5.72
N HIS A 201 -13.93 -9.89 6.41
CA HIS A 201 -15.13 -10.57 5.92
C HIS A 201 -16.32 -9.62 5.77
N SER A 202 -16.46 -8.63 6.65
CA SER A 202 -17.50 -7.60 6.52
C SER A 202 -17.32 -6.76 5.26
N LEU A 203 -16.09 -6.34 4.98
CA LEU A 203 -15.78 -5.60 3.77
C LEU A 203 -15.98 -6.45 2.51
N MET A 204 -15.59 -7.74 2.56
CA MET A 204 -15.82 -8.70 1.48
C MET A 204 -17.30 -8.91 1.16
N ARG A 205 -18.18 -8.95 2.17
CA ARG A 205 -19.64 -9.01 1.93
C ARG A 205 -20.13 -7.78 1.16
N GLY A 206 -19.66 -6.60 1.54
CA GLY A 206 -19.95 -5.36 0.81
C GLY A 206 -19.48 -5.42 -0.65
N ALA A 207 -18.26 -5.89 -0.88
CA ALA A 207 -17.71 -6.09 -2.22
C ALA A 207 -18.55 -7.04 -3.08
N ASN A 208 -18.98 -8.18 -2.51
CA ASN A 208 -19.78 -9.18 -3.24
C ASN A 208 -21.21 -8.70 -3.54
N SER A 209 -21.73 -7.72 -2.80
CA SER A 209 -23.04 -7.11 -3.06
C SER A 209 -23.00 -5.96 -4.08
N ASP A 210 -21.81 -5.49 -4.47
CA ASP A 210 -21.67 -4.36 -5.38
C ASP A 210 -21.51 -4.83 -6.85
N PRO A 211 -22.46 -4.49 -7.74
CA PRO A 211 -22.38 -4.89 -9.14
C PRO A 211 -21.19 -4.25 -9.88
N LEU A 212 -20.65 -3.12 -9.40
CA LEU A 212 -19.46 -2.49 -9.98
C LEU A 212 -18.16 -3.23 -9.63
N ALA A 213 -18.19 -4.08 -8.60
CA ALA A 213 -17.06 -4.86 -8.12
C ALA A 213 -17.02 -6.30 -8.67
N SER A 214 -18.10 -6.72 -9.33
CA SER A 214 -18.20 -8.02 -10.01
C SER A 214 -17.38 -8.02 -11.31
N ASP A 215 -16.82 -9.18 -11.69
CA ASP A 215 -16.04 -9.37 -12.93
C ASP A 215 -16.89 -9.20 -14.20
#